data_AF-U7VFK7-F1
#
_entry.id   AF-U7VFK7-F1
#
_cell.length_a   1.000
_cell.length_b   1.000
_cell.length_c   1.000
_cell.angle_alpha   90.00
_cell.angle_beta   90.00
_cell.angle_gamma   90.00
#
_symmetry.space_group_name_H-M   'P 1'
#
loop_
_entity.id
_entity.type
_entity.pdbx_description
1 polymer ?
#
loop_
_entity_poly.entity_id
_entity_poly.type
_entity_poly.pdbx_seq_one_letter_code
_entity_poly.pdbx_strand_id
1 'polypeptide(L)'
;MIKIKDINVLILAGGKGSRMNYCNKALLEYNNETFLNRLNHLFCDFSKIYLSLNSEQDISTDNFIRIDDDYKEIGPISGLYKGILESDLDYIFTVPCDVPNLTKDFIEYITSFVSPYHDAFIVRDKDGFIHPLLGIYTKKSLPIIKDAIDNDDFKVLNLMNKLNIKFIDLKYTIFDDKNILKNINTPDDYNSLIKNKKTNFFAISGVKNSGKTTLITKLLKKFLENGFKVGTIKHDGHDFQMDNLDSDTDKHIKSGALGTLIFSKSKYMFLENSIEKDLNFYLDFFKNYDFIILEGFKNSSYPKIEVIRKEVSNISQSNKNNLKFLVSDLDFIENGENLDIIDINDIDNIFEKLIDIIRKDDLI
;
A
#
# COMPACT_ATOMS: atom_id res chain seq x y z
N MET A 1 11.87 21.07 26.62
CA MET A 1 11.59 20.39 25.34
C MET A 1 10.14 19.97 25.40
N ILE A 2 9.34 20.35 24.39
CA ILE A 2 7.90 20.07 24.37
C ILE A 2 7.73 18.58 24.12
N LYS A 3 6.97 17.89 24.97
CA LYS A 3 6.73 16.45 24.85
C LYS A 3 5.46 16.20 24.05
N ILE A 4 5.31 14.99 23.51
CA ILE A 4 4.08 14.55 22.83
C ILE A 4 2.83 14.77 23.71
N LYS A 5 2.96 14.56 25.03
CA LYS A 5 1.89 14.79 26.02
C LYS A 5 1.54 16.27 26.25
N ASP A 6 2.31 17.20 25.72
CA ASP A 6 2.05 18.64 25.77
C ASP A 6 1.37 19.14 24.48
N ILE A 7 0.93 18.21 23.62
CA ILE A 7 0.32 18.50 22.33
C ILE A 7 -1.04 17.79 22.26
N ASN A 8 -2.06 18.54 21.90
CA ASN A 8 -3.37 18.00 21.53
C ASN A 8 -3.39 17.62 20.05
N VAL A 9 -4.35 16.82 19.61
CA VAL A 9 -4.49 16.42 18.19
C VAL A 9 -5.86 16.84 17.68
N LEU A 10 -5.92 17.35 16.45
CA LEU A 10 -7.14 17.66 15.74
C LEU A 10 -7.20 16.84 14.45
N ILE A 11 -8.14 15.89 14.41
CA ILE A 11 -8.48 15.15 13.21
C ILE A 11 -9.59 15.90 12.48
N LEU A 12 -9.34 16.30 11.24
CA LEU A 12 -10.31 16.99 10.38
C LEU A 12 -11.05 15.98 9.50
N ALA A 13 -12.32 15.72 9.82
CA ALA A 13 -13.18 14.73 9.14
C ALA A 13 -14.48 15.32 8.56
N GLY A 14 -14.67 16.64 8.61
CA GLY A 14 -15.84 17.37 8.10
C GLY A 14 -15.95 17.49 6.57
N GLY A 15 -15.25 16.70 5.76
CA GLY A 15 -15.40 16.76 4.31
C GLY A 15 -16.74 16.14 3.85
N LYS A 16 -17.53 16.82 3.00
CA LYS A 16 -18.80 16.30 2.45
C LYS A 16 -18.68 15.00 1.64
N GLY A 17 -17.46 14.53 1.33
CA GLY A 17 -17.25 13.30 0.58
C GLY A 17 -17.90 13.29 -0.80
N SER A 18 -18.17 14.46 -1.41
CA SER A 18 -18.97 14.58 -2.64
C SER A 18 -18.37 13.82 -3.84
N ARG A 19 -17.05 13.69 -3.89
CA ARG A 19 -16.31 12.89 -4.89
C ARG A 19 -16.26 11.39 -4.56
N MET A 20 -16.76 11.00 -3.39
CA MET A 20 -16.79 9.63 -2.85
C MET A 20 -18.23 9.13 -2.69
N ASN A 21 -19.18 9.59 -3.51
CA ASN A 21 -20.61 9.26 -3.39
C ASN A 21 -21.18 9.50 -1.97
N TYR A 22 -20.72 10.55 -1.29
CA TYR A 22 -21.12 10.87 0.09
C TYR A 22 -20.73 9.81 1.14
N CYS A 23 -19.83 8.89 0.81
CA CYS A 23 -19.21 8.00 1.79
C CYS A 23 -18.35 8.80 2.77
N ASN A 24 -18.51 8.51 4.05
CA ASN A 24 -17.70 9.10 5.10
C ASN A 24 -16.29 8.50 5.08
N LYS A 25 -15.32 9.26 4.56
CA LYS A 25 -13.93 8.80 4.38
C LYS A 25 -13.29 8.30 5.68
N ALA A 26 -13.64 8.90 6.82
CA ALA A 26 -13.11 8.50 8.12
C ALA A 26 -13.43 7.05 8.49
N LEU A 27 -14.51 6.49 7.93
CA LEU A 27 -14.99 5.12 8.15
C LEU A 27 -14.51 4.12 7.10
N LEU A 28 -13.72 4.54 6.10
CA LEU A 28 -13.13 3.61 5.15
C LEU A 28 -12.14 2.67 5.86
N GLU A 29 -12.19 1.40 5.49
CA GLU A 29 -11.38 0.36 6.11
C GLU A 29 -10.09 0.09 5.30
N TYR A 30 -8.98 -0.07 6.01
CA TYR A 30 -7.72 -0.50 5.43
C TYR A 30 -6.97 -1.37 6.45
N ASN A 31 -6.62 -2.59 6.03
CA ASN A 31 -6.06 -3.63 6.90
C ASN A 31 -6.94 -3.95 8.13
N ASN A 32 -8.25 -4.15 7.92
CA ASN A 32 -9.27 -4.47 8.94
C ASN A 32 -9.47 -3.37 10.01
N GLU A 33 -9.11 -2.12 9.70
CA GLU A 33 -9.26 -1.00 10.61
C GLU A 33 -9.71 0.26 9.85
N THR A 34 -10.61 1.05 10.45
CA THR A 34 -11.04 2.31 9.83
C THR A 34 -9.91 3.35 9.85
N PHE A 35 -9.91 4.28 8.90
CA PHE A 35 -8.94 5.40 8.89
C PHE A 35 -8.95 6.16 10.22
N LEU A 36 -10.13 6.38 10.80
CA LEU A 36 -10.27 7.03 12.09
C LEU A 36 -9.61 6.24 13.24
N ASN A 37 -9.80 4.92 13.30
CA ASN A 37 -9.17 4.09 14.32
C ASN A 37 -7.64 4.04 14.15
N ARG A 38 -7.14 3.99 12.90
CA ARG A 38 -5.71 4.06 12.60
C ARG A 38 -5.09 5.34 13.14
N LEU A 39 -5.75 6.48 12.94
CA LEU A 39 -5.30 7.76 13.49
C LEU A 39 -5.39 7.77 15.02
N ASN A 40 -6.44 7.20 15.62
CA ASN A 40 -6.53 7.06 17.07
C ASN A 40 -5.33 6.30 17.66
N HIS A 41 -4.96 5.17 17.06
CA HIS A 41 -3.79 4.39 17.48
C HIS A 41 -2.48 5.13 17.23
N LEU A 42 -2.36 5.88 16.12
CA LEU A 42 -1.16 6.66 15.82
C LEU A 42 -0.91 7.77 16.84
N PHE A 43 -1.99 8.38 17.34
CA PHE A 43 -1.94 9.54 18.24
C PHE A 43 -2.23 9.19 19.71
N CYS A 44 -2.24 7.91 20.08
CA CYS A 44 -2.63 7.45 21.43
C CYS A 44 -1.73 7.99 22.56
N ASP A 45 -0.49 8.38 22.27
CA ASP A 45 0.46 8.92 23.23
C ASP A 45 0.31 10.45 23.47
N PHE A 46 -0.52 11.13 22.67
CA PHE A 46 -0.82 12.56 22.79
C PHE A 46 -1.81 12.84 23.93
N SER A 47 -1.99 14.11 24.29
CA SER A 47 -2.82 14.48 25.46
C SER A 47 -4.31 14.21 25.24
N LYS A 48 -4.90 14.85 24.23
CA LYS A 48 -6.31 14.70 23.85
C LYS A 48 -6.42 14.68 22.33
N ILE A 49 -7.38 13.91 21.81
CA ILE A 49 -7.68 13.83 20.39
C ILE A 49 -9.07 14.43 20.17
N TYR A 50 -9.10 15.55 19.45
CA TYR A 50 -10.30 16.23 19.00
C TYR A 50 -10.66 15.75 17.59
N LEU A 51 -11.95 15.53 17.34
CA LEU A 51 -12.47 15.10 16.05
C LEU A 51 -13.45 16.15 15.53
N SER A 52 -13.04 16.87 14.48
CA SER A 52 -13.87 17.87 13.82
C SER A 52 -14.76 17.20 12.77
N LEU A 53 -16.08 17.37 12.95
CA LEU A 53 -17.13 16.81 12.11
C LEU A 53 -18.10 17.91 11.65
N ASN A 54 -18.80 17.64 10.55
CA ASN A 54 -20.03 18.36 10.28
C ASN A 54 -21.09 17.95 11.30
N SER A 55 -21.91 18.92 11.72
CA SER A 55 -23.01 18.70 12.68
C SER A 55 -23.98 17.57 12.30
N GLU A 56 -24.13 17.29 11.01
CA GLU A 56 -25.02 16.24 10.48
C GLU A 56 -24.37 14.84 10.45
N GLN A 57 -23.06 14.71 10.74
CA GLN A 57 -22.38 13.41 10.78
C GLN A 57 -22.65 12.68 12.10
N ASP A 58 -23.09 11.43 11.99
CA ASP A 58 -23.28 10.50 13.10
C ASP A 58 -22.18 9.43 13.05
N ILE A 59 -21.11 9.67 13.80
CA ILE A 59 -19.95 8.78 13.94
C ILE A 59 -19.73 8.57 15.43
N SER A 60 -19.43 7.34 15.87
CA SER A 60 -19.01 7.11 17.27
C SER A 60 -17.78 7.95 17.58
N THR A 61 -17.88 8.73 18.66
CA THR A 61 -16.79 9.57 19.17
C THR A 61 -16.31 9.08 20.52
N ASP A 62 -16.47 7.80 20.85
CA ASP A 62 -16.19 7.29 22.20
C ASP A 62 -14.72 7.51 22.63
N ASN A 63 -13.80 7.57 21.66
CA ASN A 63 -12.38 7.83 21.87
C ASN A 63 -11.95 9.28 21.57
N PHE A 64 -12.89 10.17 21.24
CA PHE A 64 -12.58 11.51 20.72
C PHE A 64 -13.40 12.60 21.39
N ILE A 65 -12.84 13.80 21.47
CA ILE A 65 -13.59 15.01 21.83
C ILE A 65 -14.20 15.57 20.55
N ARG A 66 -15.51 15.41 20.38
CA ARG A 66 -16.23 15.92 19.20
C ARG A 66 -16.18 17.45 19.17
N ILE A 67 -15.85 17.98 17.99
CA ILE A 67 -15.95 19.39 17.65
C ILE A 67 -16.88 19.53 16.46
N ASP A 68 -17.97 20.27 16.63
CA ASP A 68 -18.86 20.63 15.54
C ASP A 68 -18.50 22.00 14.98
N ASP A 69 -18.53 22.12 13.65
CA ASP A 69 -18.28 23.38 12.96
C ASP A 69 -19.42 24.38 13.19
N ASP A 70 -19.07 25.55 13.75
CA ASP A 70 -19.99 26.69 13.93
C ASP A 70 -20.31 27.37 12.59
N TYR A 71 -19.39 27.28 11.61
CA TYR A 71 -19.51 27.92 10.30
C TYR A 71 -19.76 26.87 9.22
N LYS A 72 -20.99 26.84 8.68
CA LYS A 72 -21.32 25.93 7.57
C LYS A 72 -20.64 26.38 6.28
N GLU A 73 -20.06 25.41 5.57
CA GLU A 73 -19.57 25.55 4.17
C GLU A 73 -18.34 26.44 3.93
N ILE A 74 -17.61 26.87 4.95
CA ILE A 74 -16.35 27.63 4.77
C ILE A 74 -15.10 26.74 4.66
N GLY A 75 -15.28 25.43 4.54
CA GLY A 75 -14.18 24.48 4.38
C GLY A 75 -13.38 24.23 5.67
N PRO A 76 -12.18 23.64 5.56
CA PRO A 76 -11.43 23.12 6.71
C PRO A 76 -10.91 24.18 7.68
N ILE A 77 -10.96 25.47 7.31
CA ILE A 77 -10.56 26.57 8.20
C ILE A 77 -11.47 26.70 9.42
N SER A 78 -12.76 26.35 9.30
CA SER A 78 -13.70 26.33 10.45
C SER A 78 -13.23 25.33 11.50
N GLY A 79 -13.02 24.08 11.08
CA GLY A 79 -12.58 23.01 11.98
C GLY A 79 -11.22 23.32 12.60
N LEU A 80 -10.30 23.89 11.81
CA LEU A 80 -9.00 24.35 12.30
C LEU A 80 -9.14 25.43 13.38
N TYR A 81 -9.92 26.48 13.12
CA TYR A 81 -10.17 27.57 14.07
C TYR A 81 -10.79 27.04 15.36
N LYS A 82 -11.84 26.25 15.25
CA LYS A 82 -12.57 25.71 16.40
C LYS A 82 -11.70 24.74 17.21
N GLY A 83 -10.94 23.87 16.54
CA GLY A 83 -9.98 22.97 17.20
C GLY A 83 -8.91 23.71 17.99
N ILE A 84 -8.32 24.77 17.41
CA ILE A 84 -7.35 25.60 18.12
C ILE A 84 -8.04 26.37 19.26
N LEU A 85 -9.26 26.87 19.07
CA LEU A 85 -10.03 27.61 20.08
C LEU A 85 -10.33 26.74 21.31
N GLU A 86 -10.87 25.55 21.10
CA GLU A 86 -11.32 24.61 22.15
C GLU A 86 -10.16 23.88 22.85
N SER A 87 -9.00 23.75 22.20
CA SER A 87 -7.83 23.13 22.81
C SER A 87 -7.44 23.82 24.12
N ASP A 88 -7.24 23.05 25.18
CA ASP A 88 -6.75 23.55 26.47
C ASP A 88 -5.22 23.69 26.51
N LEU A 89 -4.51 23.19 25.49
CA LEU A 89 -3.06 23.32 25.34
C LEU A 89 -2.69 24.31 24.24
N ASP A 90 -1.47 24.84 24.36
CA ASP A 90 -0.90 25.81 23.42
C ASP A 90 -0.62 25.23 22.03
N TYR A 91 -0.40 23.92 21.93
CA TYR A 91 0.01 23.22 20.72
C TYR A 91 -1.05 22.19 20.31
N ILE A 92 -1.41 22.21 19.02
CA ILE A 92 -2.34 21.24 18.45
C ILE A 92 -1.82 20.70 17.12
N PHE A 93 -1.63 19.38 17.04
CA PHE A 93 -1.27 18.67 15.83
C PHE A 93 -2.53 18.48 14.98
N THR A 94 -2.54 19.07 13.79
CA THR A 94 -3.61 18.96 12.82
C THR A 94 -3.31 17.87 11.80
N VAL A 95 -4.30 17.05 11.49
CA VAL A 95 -4.21 15.96 10.51
C VAL A 95 -5.56 15.77 9.79
N PRO A 96 -5.58 15.61 8.46
CA PRO A 96 -6.81 15.25 7.78
C PRO A 96 -7.12 13.76 7.98
N CYS A 97 -8.40 13.36 7.93
CA CYS A 97 -8.77 11.95 8.11
C CYS A 97 -8.38 11.02 6.95
N ASP A 98 -7.96 11.56 5.79
CA ASP A 98 -7.75 10.83 4.54
C ASP A 98 -6.29 10.54 4.20
N VAL A 99 -5.40 10.55 5.20
CA VAL A 99 -3.97 10.16 5.10
C VAL A 99 -3.66 8.87 5.88
N PRO A 100 -4.13 7.70 5.40
CA PRO A 100 -4.08 6.44 6.18
C PRO A 100 -2.68 5.82 6.32
N ASN A 101 -1.69 6.36 5.61
CA ASN A 101 -0.32 5.83 5.53
C ASN A 101 0.67 6.52 6.50
N LEU A 102 0.22 7.49 7.31
CA LEU A 102 1.09 8.13 8.30
C LEU A 102 1.66 7.10 9.29
N THR A 103 2.91 7.32 9.71
CA THR A 103 3.64 6.42 10.61
C THR A 103 4.08 7.14 11.89
N LYS A 104 4.32 6.39 12.97
CA LYS A 104 4.74 6.94 14.26
C LYS A 104 6.05 7.73 14.14
N ASP A 105 7.05 7.17 13.45
CA ASP A 105 8.34 7.81 13.21
C ASP A 105 8.19 9.18 12.51
N PHE A 106 7.23 9.30 11.59
CA PHE A 106 6.97 10.55 10.89
C PHE A 106 6.33 11.61 11.78
N ILE A 107 5.39 11.20 12.64
CA ILE A 107 4.78 12.09 13.64
C ILE A 107 5.85 12.55 14.65
N GLU A 108 6.68 11.64 15.15
CA GLU A 108 7.79 11.95 16.05
C GLU A 108 8.78 12.93 15.39
N TYR A 109 9.12 12.70 14.12
CA TYR A 109 9.94 13.62 13.35
C TYR A 109 9.33 15.03 13.30
N ILE A 110 8.04 15.17 12.97
CA ILE A 110 7.37 16.48 12.94
C ILE A 110 7.42 17.16 14.32
N THR A 111 7.09 16.43 15.39
CA THR A 111 7.05 16.98 16.75
C THR A 111 8.42 17.44 17.26
N SER A 112 9.51 16.89 16.72
CA SER A 112 10.87 17.28 17.09
C SER A 112 11.24 18.74 16.76
N PHE A 113 10.50 19.37 15.84
CA PHE A 113 10.73 20.77 15.42
C PHE A 113 10.02 21.79 16.30
N VAL A 114 9.10 21.36 17.17
CA VAL A 114 8.22 22.27 17.90
C VAL A 114 9.03 23.17 18.83
N SER A 115 8.72 24.46 18.79
CA SER A 115 9.36 25.52 19.58
C SER A 115 8.36 26.64 19.90
N PRO A 116 8.64 27.51 20.89
CA PRO A 116 7.72 28.60 21.26
C PRO A 116 7.74 29.81 20.31
N TYR A 117 8.59 29.80 19.27
CA TYR A 117 8.89 30.98 18.45
C TYR A 117 8.02 31.14 17.20
N HIS A 118 7.27 30.10 16.81
CA HIS A 118 6.50 30.09 15.56
C HIS A 118 5.01 29.92 15.85
N ASP A 119 4.18 30.42 14.95
CA ASP A 119 2.73 30.29 15.05
C ASP A 119 2.26 28.91 14.58
N ALA A 120 3.01 28.30 13.64
CA ALA A 120 2.76 26.94 13.16
C ALA A 120 4.03 26.25 12.62
N PHE A 121 3.98 24.92 12.57
CA PHE A 121 5.00 24.01 12.05
C PHE A 121 4.36 23.13 10.98
N ILE A 122 4.64 23.39 9.70
CA ILE A 122 3.87 22.82 8.59
C ILE A 122 4.74 21.96 7.69
N VAL A 123 4.24 20.79 7.31
CA VAL A 123 4.93 19.87 6.40
C VAL A 123 4.98 20.44 4.98
N ARG A 124 6.17 20.37 4.36
CA ARG A 124 6.38 20.65 2.94
C ARG A 124 7.07 19.45 2.29
N ASP A 125 6.47 18.92 1.24
CA ASP A 125 6.94 17.72 0.54
C ASP A 125 8.21 17.99 -0.29
N LYS A 126 8.75 16.95 -0.94
CA LYS A 126 9.98 17.04 -1.74
C LYS A 126 9.80 17.87 -3.01
N ASP A 127 8.58 17.96 -3.52
CA ASP A 127 8.22 18.77 -4.70
C ASP A 127 7.94 20.25 -4.30
N GLY A 128 7.96 20.57 -3.01
CA GLY A 128 7.76 21.91 -2.45
C GLY A 128 6.30 22.25 -2.15
N PHE A 129 5.38 21.29 -2.30
CA PHE A 129 3.98 21.47 -1.96
C PHE A 129 3.80 21.53 -0.44
N ILE A 130 3.01 22.51 0.01
CA ILE A 130 2.72 22.75 1.42
C ILE A 130 1.45 21.99 1.78
N HIS A 131 1.45 21.32 2.94
CA HIS A 131 0.30 20.61 3.48
C HIS A 131 -0.25 21.36 4.71
N PRO A 132 -1.11 22.38 4.56
CA PRO A 132 -1.49 23.26 5.67
C PRO A 132 -2.26 22.56 6.79
N LEU A 133 -2.90 21.42 6.49
CA LEU A 133 -3.68 20.64 7.44
C LEU A 133 -2.88 19.49 8.06
N LEU A 134 -1.58 19.40 7.76
CA LEU A 134 -0.67 18.41 8.31
C LEU A 134 0.52 19.11 8.96
N GLY A 135 0.45 19.26 10.27
CA GLY A 135 1.41 20.04 11.03
C GLY A 135 0.85 20.49 12.37
N ILE A 136 1.58 21.33 13.08
CA ILE A 136 1.23 21.77 14.44
C ILE A 136 0.92 23.26 14.41
N TYR A 137 -0.25 23.65 14.89
CA TYR A 137 -0.62 25.04 15.10
C TYR A 137 -0.50 25.40 16.57
N THR A 138 -0.25 26.67 16.84
CA THR A 138 -0.23 27.21 18.20
C THR A 138 -1.41 28.12 18.46
N LYS A 139 -1.74 28.38 19.73
CA LYS A 139 -2.72 29.41 20.11
C LYS A 139 -2.44 30.80 19.54
N LYS A 140 -1.17 31.13 19.23
CA LYS A 140 -0.79 32.41 18.59
C LYS A 140 -1.34 32.56 17.17
N SER A 141 -1.62 31.46 16.49
CA SER A 141 -2.24 31.48 15.15
C SER A 141 -3.72 31.88 15.18
N LEU A 142 -4.39 31.75 16.33
CA LEU A 142 -5.85 31.88 16.45
C LEU A 142 -6.39 33.25 15.99
N PRO A 143 -5.80 34.41 16.37
CA PRO A 143 -6.29 35.71 15.92
C PRO A 143 -6.14 35.90 14.40
N ILE A 144 -5.08 35.35 13.80
CA ILE A 144 -4.82 35.45 12.35
C ILE A 144 -5.80 34.57 11.57
N ILE A 145 -6.13 33.39 12.09
CA ILE A 145 -7.16 32.52 11.50
C ILE A 145 -8.53 33.17 11.61
N LYS A 146 -8.86 33.78 12.76
CA LYS A 146 -10.13 34.49 12.96
C LYS A 146 -10.27 35.66 11.99
N ASP A 147 -9.23 36.48 11.86
CA ASP A 147 -9.19 37.58 10.89
C ASP A 147 -9.40 37.09 9.45
N ALA A 148 -8.78 35.97 9.07
CA ALA A 148 -9.02 35.38 7.75
C ALA A 148 -10.50 34.98 7.54
N ILE A 149 -11.13 34.35 8.54
CA ILE A 149 -12.56 33.99 8.49
C ILE A 149 -13.44 35.24 8.41
N ASP A 150 -13.16 36.27 9.21
CA ASP A 150 -13.94 37.51 9.27
C ASP A 150 -13.85 38.33 7.97
N ASN A 151 -12.79 38.11 7.17
CA ASN A 151 -12.58 38.73 5.86
C ASN A 151 -12.88 37.79 4.69
N ASP A 152 -13.65 36.71 4.90
CA ASP A 152 -14.03 35.72 3.88
C ASP A 152 -12.85 35.01 3.16
N ASP A 153 -11.66 35.00 3.77
CA ASP A 153 -10.46 34.32 3.26
C ASP A 153 -10.38 32.88 3.76
N PHE A 154 -11.23 32.02 3.17
CA PHE A 154 -11.40 30.64 3.64
C PHE A 154 -10.33 29.64 3.17
N LYS A 155 -9.40 30.08 2.31
CA LYS A 155 -8.34 29.21 1.81
C LYS A 155 -7.24 29.08 2.85
N VAL A 156 -7.14 27.93 3.51
CA VAL A 156 -6.11 27.66 4.53
C VAL A 156 -4.68 27.91 4.01
N LEU A 157 -4.43 27.67 2.71
CA LEU A 157 -3.13 27.97 2.10
C LEU A 157 -2.76 29.47 2.17
N ASN A 158 -3.72 30.39 2.16
CA ASN A 158 -3.47 31.83 2.27
C ASN A 158 -2.95 32.21 3.67
N LEU A 159 -3.28 31.43 4.71
CA LEU A 159 -2.72 31.62 6.06
C LEU A 159 -1.20 31.45 6.08
N MET A 160 -0.64 30.69 5.13
CA MET A 160 0.81 30.43 5.08
C MET A 160 1.63 31.70 4.86
N ASN A 161 1.01 32.74 4.28
CA ASN A 161 1.64 34.04 4.06
C ASN A 161 1.44 35.03 5.22
N LYS A 162 0.55 34.71 6.16
CA LYS A 162 0.18 35.58 7.29
C LYS A 162 0.79 35.12 8.62
N LEU A 163 1.02 33.81 8.76
CA LEU A 163 1.58 33.19 9.96
C LEU A 163 3.11 33.17 9.93
N ASN A 164 3.75 33.27 11.10
CA ASN A 164 5.16 32.95 11.25
C ASN A 164 5.35 31.42 11.27
N ILE A 165 5.67 30.83 10.12
CA ILE A 165 5.71 29.38 9.94
C ILE A 165 7.13 28.83 9.93
N LYS A 166 7.33 27.74 10.67
CA LYS A 166 8.45 26.83 10.46
C LYS A 166 8.04 25.72 9.49
N PHE A 167 8.52 25.77 8.25
CA PHE A 167 8.35 24.66 7.32
C PHE A 167 9.24 23.47 7.72
N ILE A 168 8.66 22.28 7.68
CA ILE A 168 9.34 20.99 7.88
C ILE A 168 9.53 20.37 6.50
N ASP A 169 10.72 20.59 5.94
CA ASP A 169 11.08 20.17 4.59
C ASP A 169 11.45 18.69 4.51
N LEU A 170 10.69 17.91 3.73
CA LEU A 170 10.97 16.48 3.53
C LEU A 170 12.07 16.20 2.51
N LYS A 171 12.53 17.23 1.79
CA LYS A 171 13.56 17.16 0.72
C LYS A 171 14.81 16.38 1.12
N TYR A 172 15.23 16.48 2.38
CA TYR A 172 16.46 15.87 2.88
C TYR A 172 16.20 14.71 3.85
N THR A 173 15.02 14.12 3.78
CA THR A 173 14.59 13.04 4.69
C THR A 173 14.50 11.70 3.97
N ILE A 174 14.55 10.62 4.76
CA ILE A 174 14.37 9.25 4.27
C ILE A 174 12.91 8.89 3.97
N PHE A 175 11.95 9.73 4.38
CA PHE A 175 10.54 9.44 4.20
C PHE A 175 10.18 9.42 2.71
N ASP A 176 9.44 8.40 2.29
CA ASP A 176 8.74 8.37 1.01
C ASP A 176 7.46 9.21 1.14
N ASP A 177 7.61 10.52 0.89
CA ASP A 177 6.55 11.51 0.99
C ASP A 177 5.36 11.21 0.07
N LYS A 178 5.62 10.65 -1.12
CA LYS A 178 4.56 10.24 -2.07
C LYS A 178 3.66 9.15 -1.51
N ASN A 179 4.21 8.24 -0.71
CA ASN A 179 3.43 7.18 -0.08
C ASN A 179 2.80 7.62 1.24
N ILE A 180 3.58 8.27 2.12
CA ILE A 180 3.15 8.62 3.47
C ILE A 180 2.13 9.76 3.50
N LEU A 181 2.21 10.71 2.54
CA LEU A 181 1.30 11.86 2.42
C LEU A 181 0.16 11.62 1.42
N LYS A 182 -0.01 10.39 0.92
CA LYS A 182 -1.02 10.07 -0.08
C LYS A 182 -2.43 10.26 0.51
N ASN A 183 -3.15 11.26 -0.01
CA ASN A 183 -4.55 11.50 0.34
C ASN A 183 -5.49 10.56 -0.41
N ILE A 184 -6.50 10.03 0.28
CA ILE A 184 -7.55 9.19 -0.31
C ILE A 184 -8.80 10.02 -0.56
N ASN A 185 -8.91 10.55 -1.78
CA ASN A 185 -9.96 11.50 -2.14
C ASN A 185 -11.04 10.93 -3.05
N THR A 186 -10.72 9.87 -3.80
CA THR A 186 -11.57 9.27 -4.83
C THR A 186 -11.69 7.75 -4.64
N PRO A 187 -12.72 7.10 -5.23
CA PRO A 187 -12.84 5.64 -5.18
C PRO A 187 -11.63 4.96 -5.82
N ASP A 188 -11.01 5.56 -6.83
CA ASP A 188 -9.79 5.05 -7.45
C ASP A 188 -8.57 5.15 -6.53
N ASP A 189 -8.45 6.21 -5.73
CA ASP A 189 -7.40 6.32 -4.71
C ASP A 189 -7.57 5.21 -3.66
N TYR A 190 -8.80 5.00 -3.19
CA TYR A 190 -9.11 3.96 -2.22
C TYR A 190 -8.88 2.58 -2.81
N ASN A 191 -9.33 2.33 -4.04
CA ASN A 191 -9.05 1.10 -4.77
C ASN A 191 -7.55 0.89 -4.94
N SER A 192 -6.77 1.93 -5.26
CA SER A 192 -5.32 1.84 -5.35
C SER A 192 -4.68 1.55 -3.98
N LEU A 193 -5.20 2.10 -2.89
CA LEU A 193 -4.73 1.84 -1.54
C LEU A 193 -4.96 0.38 -1.15
N ILE A 194 -6.18 -0.13 -1.33
CA ILE A 194 -6.50 -1.53 -1.00
C ILE A 194 -5.86 -2.53 -1.98
N LYS A 195 -5.58 -2.10 -3.23
CA LYS A 195 -4.83 -2.88 -4.23
C LYS A 195 -3.31 -2.85 -4.03
N ASN A 196 -2.78 -1.89 -3.26
CA ASN A 196 -1.38 -1.91 -2.80
C ASN A 196 -1.14 -2.97 -1.69
N LYS A 197 -2.03 -3.95 -1.57
CA LYS A 197 -1.69 -5.26 -1.01
C LYS A 197 -0.51 -5.80 -1.84
N LYS A 198 0.63 -6.00 -1.20
CA LYS A 198 1.79 -6.67 -1.80
C LYS A 198 1.26 -7.94 -2.48
N THR A 199 1.42 -8.06 -3.79
CA THR A 199 0.85 -9.20 -4.50
C THR A 199 1.63 -10.44 -4.07
N ASN A 200 0.99 -11.32 -3.30
CA ASN A 200 1.62 -12.53 -2.80
C ASN A 200 2.09 -13.38 -3.98
N PHE A 201 3.24 -14.01 -3.85
CA PHE A 201 3.75 -14.91 -4.88
C PHE A 201 4.53 -16.06 -4.28
N PHE A 202 4.54 -17.17 -5.00
CA PHE A 202 5.40 -18.31 -4.69
C PHE A 202 5.90 -18.97 -5.97
N ALA A 203 7.06 -19.59 -5.92
CA ALA A 203 7.63 -20.29 -7.05
C ALA A 203 7.33 -21.80 -7.04
N ILE A 204 7.14 -22.35 -8.23
CA ILE A 204 7.16 -23.78 -8.48
C ILE A 204 8.44 -24.07 -9.27
N SER A 205 9.43 -24.63 -8.58
CA SER A 205 10.74 -24.95 -9.12
C SER A 205 10.88 -26.44 -9.43
N GLY A 206 12.00 -26.81 -10.06
CA GLY A 206 12.29 -28.18 -10.47
C GLY A 206 13.06 -28.21 -11.79
N VAL A 207 13.77 -29.30 -12.04
CA VAL A 207 14.55 -29.50 -13.27
C VAL A 207 13.67 -29.58 -14.51
N LYS A 208 14.27 -29.45 -15.71
CA LYS A 208 13.53 -29.58 -16.97
C LYS A 208 12.83 -30.96 -17.01
N ASN A 209 11.60 -31.00 -17.53
CA ASN A 209 10.75 -32.19 -17.60
C ASN A 209 10.26 -32.77 -16.26
N SER A 210 10.43 -32.08 -15.13
CA SER A 210 9.90 -32.55 -13.83
C SER A 210 8.36 -32.49 -13.68
N GLY A 211 7.64 -32.01 -14.69
CA GLY A 211 6.17 -31.91 -14.65
C GLY A 211 5.60 -30.60 -14.07
N LYS A 212 6.43 -29.57 -13.83
CA LYS A 212 5.99 -28.24 -13.33
C LYS A 212 4.77 -27.68 -14.06
N THR A 213 4.83 -27.56 -15.38
CA THR A 213 3.75 -26.97 -16.18
C THR A 213 2.45 -27.77 -16.06
N THR A 214 2.56 -29.10 -15.92
CA THR A 214 1.39 -29.97 -15.67
C THR A 214 0.80 -29.69 -14.29
N LEU A 215 1.65 -29.61 -13.26
CA LEU A 215 1.22 -29.31 -11.89
C LEU A 215 0.57 -27.91 -11.81
N ILE A 216 1.22 -26.89 -12.36
CA ILE A 216 0.70 -25.52 -12.44
C ILE A 216 -0.68 -25.51 -13.10
N THR A 217 -0.84 -26.18 -14.24
CA THR A 217 -2.13 -26.21 -14.95
C THR A 217 -3.24 -26.84 -14.12
N LYS A 218 -2.95 -27.94 -13.40
CA LYS A 218 -3.92 -28.59 -12.49
C LYS A 218 -4.27 -27.69 -11.31
N LEU A 219 -3.27 -27.03 -10.71
CA LEU A 219 -3.47 -26.09 -9.60
C LEU A 219 -4.27 -24.86 -10.04
N LEU A 220 -3.97 -24.26 -11.20
CA LEU A 220 -4.73 -23.12 -11.73
C LEU A 220 -6.22 -23.45 -11.88
N LYS A 221 -6.55 -24.65 -12.37
CA LYS A 221 -7.94 -25.12 -12.44
C LYS A 221 -8.57 -25.20 -11.05
N LYS A 222 -7.87 -25.82 -10.09
CA LYS A 222 -8.35 -25.95 -8.70
C LYS A 222 -8.54 -24.60 -8.02
N PHE A 223 -7.61 -23.66 -8.19
CA PHE A 223 -7.72 -22.29 -7.68
C PHE A 223 -8.92 -21.56 -8.28
N LEU A 224 -9.12 -21.67 -9.59
CA LEU A 224 -10.26 -21.06 -10.28
C LEU A 224 -11.60 -21.62 -9.77
N GLU A 225 -11.69 -22.94 -9.58
CA GLU A 225 -12.88 -23.61 -9.00
C GLU A 225 -13.20 -23.11 -7.58
N ASN A 226 -12.19 -22.63 -6.85
CA ASN A 226 -12.32 -22.07 -5.51
C ASN A 226 -12.38 -20.52 -5.49
N GLY A 227 -12.56 -19.89 -6.65
CA GLY A 227 -12.82 -18.44 -6.77
C GLY A 227 -11.58 -17.54 -6.77
N PHE A 228 -10.37 -18.10 -6.82
CA PHE A 228 -9.13 -17.31 -6.87
C PHE A 228 -8.81 -16.82 -8.28
N LYS A 229 -8.30 -15.58 -8.37
CA LYS A 229 -7.67 -14.98 -9.53
C LYS A 229 -6.17 -15.14 -9.41
N VAL A 230 -5.60 -16.07 -10.17
CA VAL A 230 -4.17 -16.43 -10.09
C VAL A 230 -3.41 -16.00 -11.34
N GLY A 231 -2.31 -15.28 -11.14
CA GLY A 231 -1.38 -14.90 -12.20
C GLY A 231 -0.24 -15.91 -12.35
N THR A 232 0.43 -15.93 -13.50
CA THR A 232 1.63 -16.75 -13.70
C THR A 232 2.75 -15.95 -14.34
N ILE A 233 3.98 -16.09 -13.84
CA ILE A 233 5.19 -15.55 -14.45
C ILE A 233 6.13 -16.73 -14.70
N LYS A 234 6.60 -16.90 -15.94
CA LYS A 234 7.57 -17.94 -16.30
C LYS A 234 8.93 -17.31 -16.52
N HIS A 235 9.93 -17.79 -15.80
CA HIS A 235 11.32 -17.42 -16.03
C HIS A 235 12.00 -18.48 -16.90
N ASP A 236 12.25 -18.14 -18.15
CA ASP A 236 13.11 -18.94 -19.02
C ASP A 236 14.56 -18.50 -18.83
N GLY A 237 15.47 -19.45 -18.64
CA GLY A 237 16.90 -19.15 -18.42
C GLY A 237 17.66 -18.83 -19.72
N HIS A 238 16.95 -18.83 -20.84
CA HIS A 238 17.42 -18.44 -22.17
C HIS A 238 16.50 -17.36 -22.74
N ASP A 239 16.97 -16.63 -23.75
CA ASP A 239 16.10 -15.77 -24.55
C ASP A 239 14.95 -16.64 -25.09
N PHE A 240 13.73 -16.35 -24.64
CA PHE A 240 12.58 -17.16 -25.01
C PHE A 240 12.33 -17.02 -26.51
N GLN A 241 12.27 -18.14 -27.22
CA GLN A 241 11.77 -18.18 -28.59
C GLN A 241 10.27 -18.46 -28.53
N MET A 242 9.48 -17.53 -29.04
CA MET A 242 8.04 -17.60 -28.95
C MET A 242 7.51 -18.36 -30.17
N ASP A 243 7.35 -19.67 -30.04
CA ASP A 243 6.82 -20.51 -31.11
C ASP A 243 5.39 -20.07 -31.49
N ASN A 244 5.21 -19.70 -32.77
CA ASN A 244 3.92 -19.39 -33.42
C ASN A 244 3.27 -18.03 -33.07
N LEU A 245 4.04 -16.95 -32.94
CA LEU A 245 3.46 -15.63 -33.15
C LEU A 245 3.16 -15.39 -34.63
N ASP A 246 2.09 -14.65 -34.90
CA ASP A 246 1.68 -14.22 -36.23
C ASP A 246 2.92 -13.72 -36.98
N SER A 247 3.19 -14.28 -38.16
CA SER A 247 4.47 -14.06 -38.88
C SER A 247 4.81 -12.58 -39.08
N ASP A 248 3.81 -11.70 -39.00
CA ASP A 248 3.94 -10.26 -39.13
C ASP A 248 4.48 -9.56 -37.87
N THR A 249 4.21 -10.08 -36.67
CA THR A 249 4.75 -9.53 -35.41
C THR A 249 6.26 -9.76 -35.32
N ASP A 250 6.69 -10.97 -35.67
CA ASP A 250 8.11 -11.33 -35.77
C ASP A 250 8.84 -10.48 -36.80
N LYS A 251 8.18 -10.14 -37.92
CA LYS A 251 8.73 -9.22 -38.91
C LYS A 251 8.96 -7.83 -38.30
N HIS A 252 8.02 -7.29 -37.52
CA HIS A 252 8.18 -5.96 -36.90
C HIS A 252 9.44 -5.89 -36.01
N ILE A 253 9.64 -6.88 -35.14
CA ILE A 253 10.80 -6.94 -34.25
C ILE A 253 12.09 -7.09 -35.07
N LYS A 254 12.12 -8.02 -36.05
CA LYS A 254 13.28 -8.22 -36.94
C LYS A 254 13.58 -6.99 -37.81
N SER A 255 12.58 -6.16 -38.09
CA SER A 255 12.73 -4.89 -38.80
C SER A 255 13.17 -3.72 -37.89
N GLY A 256 13.40 -3.96 -36.60
CA GLY A 256 13.98 -2.99 -35.67
C GLY A 256 13.00 -2.35 -34.69
N ALA A 257 11.77 -2.85 -34.56
CA ALA A 257 10.87 -2.39 -33.51
C ALA A 257 11.41 -2.81 -32.13
N LEU A 258 11.64 -1.84 -31.24
CA LEU A 258 12.06 -2.10 -29.86
C LEU A 258 10.91 -2.64 -28.99
N GLY A 259 9.67 -2.32 -29.36
CA GLY A 259 8.47 -2.84 -28.71
C GLY A 259 7.33 -3.03 -29.72
N THR A 260 6.56 -4.10 -29.55
CA THR A 260 5.40 -4.44 -30.38
C THR A 260 4.21 -4.83 -29.49
N LEU A 261 3.06 -4.17 -29.69
CA LEU A 261 1.80 -4.44 -28.98
C LEU A 261 0.77 -5.00 -29.96
N ILE A 262 0.23 -6.18 -29.67
CA ILE A 262 -0.93 -6.76 -30.37
C ILE A 262 -2.12 -6.74 -29.41
N PHE A 263 -3.31 -6.38 -29.88
CA PHE A 263 -4.53 -6.41 -29.07
C PHE A 263 -5.74 -6.88 -29.85
N SER A 264 -6.75 -7.35 -29.13
CA SER A 264 -8.06 -7.76 -29.62
C SER A 264 -9.13 -7.33 -28.61
N LYS A 265 -10.39 -7.71 -28.82
CA LYS A 265 -11.52 -7.33 -27.95
C LYS A 265 -11.31 -7.64 -26.46
N SER A 266 -10.60 -8.72 -26.12
CA SER A 266 -10.49 -9.21 -24.73
C SER A 266 -9.08 -9.55 -24.28
N LYS A 267 -8.06 -9.38 -25.13
CA LYS A 267 -6.67 -9.72 -24.78
C LYS A 267 -5.69 -8.88 -25.58
N TYR A 268 -4.54 -8.65 -24.98
CA TYR A 268 -3.40 -8.02 -25.62
C TYR A 268 -2.12 -8.76 -25.24
N MET A 269 -1.07 -8.49 -25.99
CA MET A 269 0.28 -8.98 -25.72
C MET A 269 1.27 -7.89 -26.10
N PHE A 270 2.21 -7.61 -25.20
CA PHE A 270 3.28 -6.64 -25.41
C PHE A 270 4.62 -7.37 -25.39
N LEU A 271 5.42 -7.14 -26.42
CA LEU A 271 6.76 -7.68 -26.58
C LEU A 271 7.73 -6.51 -26.63
N GLU A 272 8.74 -6.52 -25.77
CA GLU A 272 9.73 -5.45 -25.70
C GLU A 272 11.12 -6.06 -25.51
N ASN A 273 12.07 -5.61 -26.33
CA ASN A 273 13.48 -5.89 -26.12
C ASN A 273 14.02 -4.87 -25.11
N SER A 274 13.95 -5.20 -23.83
CA SER A 274 14.42 -4.33 -22.75
C SER A 274 15.63 -4.92 -22.01
N ILE A 275 16.35 -4.06 -21.28
CA ILE A 275 17.33 -4.50 -20.28
C ILE A 275 16.59 -5.29 -19.18
N GLU A 276 17.28 -6.27 -18.58
CA GLU A 276 16.78 -7.07 -17.46
C GLU A 276 16.12 -6.20 -16.37
N LYS A 277 14.93 -6.61 -15.94
CA LYS A 277 14.13 -5.94 -14.91
C LYS A 277 14.09 -6.81 -13.66
N ASP A 278 14.03 -6.15 -12.50
CA ASP A 278 13.76 -6.83 -11.23
C ASP A 278 12.34 -7.43 -11.23
N LEU A 279 12.13 -8.50 -10.44
CA LEU A 279 10.84 -9.19 -10.37
C LEU A 279 9.70 -8.24 -10.02
N ASN A 280 9.93 -7.25 -9.15
CA ASN A 280 8.92 -6.27 -8.74
C ASN A 280 8.28 -5.54 -9.92
N PHE A 281 9.05 -5.28 -10.99
CA PHE A 281 8.51 -4.68 -12.21
C PHE A 281 7.44 -5.57 -12.86
N TYR A 282 7.63 -6.88 -12.86
CA TYR A 282 6.66 -7.82 -13.42
C TYR A 282 5.47 -8.06 -12.49
N LEU A 283 5.67 -8.02 -11.18
CA LEU A 283 4.57 -8.16 -10.20
C LEU A 283 3.53 -7.03 -10.34
N ASP A 284 3.97 -5.83 -10.74
CA ASP A 284 3.09 -4.67 -10.93
C ASP A 284 1.99 -4.89 -11.99
N PHE A 285 2.17 -5.82 -12.94
CA PHE A 285 1.14 -6.19 -13.92
C PHE A 285 -0.01 -7.00 -13.32
N PHE A 286 0.15 -7.53 -12.11
CA PHE A 286 -0.77 -8.48 -11.48
C PHE A 286 -1.50 -7.93 -10.24
N LYS A 287 -1.59 -6.59 -10.08
CA LYS A 287 -2.24 -5.93 -8.92
C LYS A 287 -3.71 -6.31 -8.64
N ASN A 288 -4.40 -6.91 -9.60
CA ASN A 288 -5.80 -7.34 -9.46
C ASN A 288 -5.95 -8.86 -9.27
N TYR A 289 -4.85 -9.57 -8.99
CA TYR A 289 -4.81 -11.01 -8.73
C TYR A 289 -4.63 -11.27 -7.23
N ASP A 290 -5.14 -12.40 -6.75
CA ASP A 290 -5.01 -12.80 -5.35
C ASP A 290 -3.56 -13.19 -5.01
N PHE A 291 -2.88 -13.86 -5.96
CA PHE A 291 -1.46 -14.16 -5.90
C PHE A 291 -0.91 -14.58 -7.28
N ILE A 292 0.41 -14.74 -7.37
CA ILE A 292 1.13 -15.11 -8.59
C ILE A 292 1.93 -16.40 -8.37
N ILE A 293 1.89 -17.30 -9.35
CA ILE A 293 2.76 -18.48 -9.42
C ILE A 293 3.96 -18.15 -10.31
N LEU A 294 5.17 -18.27 -9.76
CA LEU A 294 6.41 -18.15 -10.52
C LEU A 294 6.87 -19.53 -11.01
N GLU A 295 6.84 -19.81 -12.31
CA GLU A 295 7.42 -21.02 -12.86
C GLU A 295 8.95 -20.86 -12.97
N GLY A 296 9.70 -21.69 -12.22
CA GLY A 296 11.16 -21.69 -12.21
C GLY A 296 11.76 -21.16 -10.92
N PHE A 297 12.72 -20.23 -11.04
CA PHE A 297 13.39 -19.57 -9.91
C PHE A 297 14.04 -20.52 -8.87
N LYS A 298 14.59 -21.67 -9.29
CA LYS A 298 15.19 -22.64 -8.35
C LYS A 298 16.26 -22.05 -7.43
N ASN A 299 17.07 -21.11 -7.93
CA ASN A 299 18.17 -20.48 -7.19
C ASN A 299 17.76 -19.24 -6.36
N SER A 300 16.55 -18.70 -6.54
CA SER A 300 16.12 -17.49 -5.83
C SER A 300 15.92 -17.72 -4.32
N SER A 301 15.78 -16.65 -3.55
CA SER A 301 15.35 -16.72 -2.15
C SER A 301 13.82 -16.65 -1.99
N TYR A 302 13.03 -16.75 -3.07
CA TYR A 302 11.57 -16.65 -2.98
C TYR A 302 10.94 -17.88 -2.32
N PRO A 303 9.79 -17.75 -1.63
CA PRO A 303 8.96 -18.87 -1.19
C PRO A 303 8.69 -19.81 -2.35
N LYS A 304 8.96 -21.11 -2.19
CA LYS A 304 8.82 -22.05 -3.28
C LYS A 304 8.48 -23.46 -2.85
N ILE A 305 7.92 -24.22 -3.79
CA ILE A 305 7.84 -25.67 -3.75
C ILE A 305 8.68 -26.24 -4.90
N GLU A 306 9.27 -27.41 -4.70
CA GLU A 306 10.08 -28.06 -5.73
C GLU A 306 9.41 -29.34 -6.21
N VAL A 307 9.28 -29.46 -7.53
CA VAL A 307 8.76 -30.65 -8.20
C VAL A 307 9.91 -31.55 -8.62
N ILE A 308 9.92 -32.76 -8.08
CA ILE A 308 10.92 -33.80 -8.34
C ILE A 308 10.16 -35.04 -8.85
N ARG A 309 10.74 -35.75 -9.81
CA ARG A 309 10.16 -36.98 -10.33
C ARG A 309 11.23 -38.03 -10.47
N LYS A 310 10.94 -39.25 -10.05
CA LYS A 310 11.82 -40.44 -10.11
C LYS A 310 12.47 -40.62 -11.47
N GLU A 311 11.71 -40.39 -12.54
CA GLU A 311 12.16 -40.53 -13.92
C GLU A 311 13.19 -39.47 -14.37
N VAL A 312 13.33 -38.37 -13.62
CA VAL A 312 14.19 -37.23 -13.97
C VAL A 312 15.33 -37.04 -12.97
N SER A 313 15.04 -37.08 -11.68
CA SER A 313 16.01 -36.87 -10.61
C SER A 313 15.46 -37.36 -9.26
N ASN A 314 16.34 -37.74 -8.35
CA ASN A 314 16.05 -38.03 -6.95
C ASN A 314 16.67 -37.00 -5.98
N ILE A 315 17.23 -35.90 -6.50
CA ILE A 315 17.97 -34.91 -5.71
C ILE A 315 17.29 -33.54 -5.80
N SER A 316 17.07 -32.90 -4.66
CA SER A 316 16.67 -31.50 -4.57
C SER A 316 17.80 -30.57 -5.01
N GLN A 317 17.48 -29.64 -5.92
CA GLN A 317 18.45 -28.66 -6.46
C GLN A 317 18.08 -27.21 -6.12
N SER A 318 16.94 -27.00 -5.46
CA SER A 318 16.46 -25.66 -5.16
C SER A 318 17.15 -25.06 -3.93
N ASN A 319 17.22 -23.73 -3.89
CA ASN A 319 17.69 -23.00 -2.72
C ASN A 319 16.78 -23.31 -1.53
N LYS A 320 17.36 -23.80 -0.43
CA LYS A 320 16.64 -24.26 0.76
C LYS A 320 16.09 -23.14 1.63
N ASN A 321 16.61 -21.91 1.50
CA ASN A 321 16.31 -20.81 2.43
C ASN A 321 14.82 -20.38 2.45
N ASN A 322 14.00 -20.85 1.51
CA ASN A 322 12.55 -20.63 1.49
C ASN A 322 11.78 -21.75 0.75
N LEU A 323 12.34 -22.97 0.74
CA LEU A 323 11.68 -24.15 0.20
C LEU A 323 10.68 -24.68 1.23
N LYS A 324 9.39 -24.66 0.90
CA LYS A 324 8.29 -24.93 1.83
C LYS A 324 8.00 -26.43 1.96
N PHE A 325 7.92 -27.13 0.82
CA PHE A 325 7.74 -28.58 0.76
C PHE A 325 8.09 -29.11 -0.64
N LEU A 326 8.20 -30.43 -0.76
CA LEU A 326 8.54 -31.14 -1.98
C LEU A 326 7.29 -31.80 -2.58
N VAL A 327 7.19 -31.80 -3.90
CA VAL A 327 6.13 -32.49 -4.64
C VAL A 327 6.78 -33.57 -5.50
N SER A 328 6.47 -34.84 -5.24
CA SER A 328 7.20 -35.96 -5.83
C SER A 328 6.41 -37.26 -5.90
N ASP A 329 6.85 -38.18 -6.76
CA ASP A 329 6.44 -39.60 -6.82
C ASP A 329 7.46 -40.52 -6.10
N LEU A 330 8.36 -39.94 -5.32
CA LEU A 330 9.35 -40.61 -4.48
C LEU A 330 9.02 -40.42 -3.01
N ASP A 331 9.21 -41.46 -2.21
CA ASP A 331 9.12 -41.38 -0.74
C ASP A 331 10.37 -40.76 -0.09
N PHE A 332 11.48 -40.71 -0.84
CA PHE A 332 12.76 -40.18 -0.36
C PHE A 332 13.44 -39.33 -1.45
N ILE A 333 13.97 -38.18 -1.05
CA ILE A 333 14.65 -37.23 -1.93
C ILE A 333 15.97 -36.81 -1.27
N GLU A 334 17.08 -37.06 -1.96
CA GLU A 334 18.40 -36.60 -1.54
C GLU A 334 18.45 -35.07 -1.46
N ASN A 335 19.13 -34.53 -0.45
CA ASN A 335 19.14 -33.10 -0.12
C ASN A 335 17.78 -32.47 0.24
N GLY A 336 16.71 -33.26 0.32
CA GLY A 336 15.36 -32.85 0.74
C GLY A 336 15.02 -33.19 2.20
N GLU A 337 15.99 -33.63 2.99
CA GLU A 337 15.79 -34.10 4.37
C GLU A 337 15.12 -33.02 5.24
N ASN A 338 14.10 -33.42 6.01
CA ASN A 338 13.25 -32.58 6.88
C ASN A 338 12.18 -31.72 6.18
N LEU A 339 11.93 -31.92 4.88
CA LEU A 339 10.78 -31.30 4.20
C LEU A 339 9.67 -32.34 3.98
N ASP A 340 8.42 -31.87 4.12
CA ASP A 340 7.28 -32.70 3.76
C ASP A 340 7.29 -33.01 2.26
N ILE A 341 7.05 -34.28 1.93
CA ILE A 341 6.91 -34.75 0.55
C ILE A 341 5.44 -35.06 0.30
N ILE A 342 4.87 -34.47 -0.74
CA ILE A 342 3.48 -34.70 -1.15
C ILE A 342 3.46 -35.37 -2.52
N ASP A 343 2.60 -36.37 -2.69
CA ASP A 343 2.40 -37.04 -3.97
C ASP A 343 2.01 -36.02 -5.05
N ILE A 344 2.72 -36.02 -6.17
CA ILE A 344 2.45 -35.13 -7.31
C ILE A 344 1.03 -35.23 -7.89
N ASN A 345 0.33 -36.33 -7.62
CA ASN A 345 -1.05 -36.57 -8.05
C ASN A 345 -2.08 -36.13 -6.99
N ASP A 346 -1.66 -35.89 -5.75
CA ASP A 346 -2.52 -35.41 -4.67
C ASP A 346 -2.69 -33.87 -4.74
N ILE A 347 -3.39 -33.44 -5.80
CA ILE A 347 -3.60 -32.01 -6.09
C ILE A 347 -4.36 -31.30 -4.97
N ASP A 348 -5.27 -32.00 -4.29
CA ASP A 348 -6.06 -31.43 -3.21
C ASP A 348 -5.18 -31.09 -2.00
N ASN A 349 -4.29 -32.01 -1.60
CA ASN A 349 -3.35 -31.77 -0.50
C ASN A 349 -2.33 -30.66 -0.84
N ILE A 350 -1.80 -30.66 -2.08
CA ILE A 350 -0.91 -29.59 -2.54
C ILE A 350 -1.63 -28.23 -2.48
N PHE A 351 -2.89 -28.18 -2.94
CA PHE A 351 -3.70 -26.97 -2.91
C PHE A 351 -3.94 -26.47 -1.47
N GLU A 352 -4.42 -27.33 -0.57
CA GLU A 352 -4.71 -26.95 0.82
C GLU A 352 -3.46 -26.42 1.51
N LYS A 353 -2.32 -27.08 1.32
CA LYS A 353 -1.05 -26.64 1.91
C LYS A 353 -0.57 -25.31 1.35
N LEU A 354 -0.75 -25.06 0.05
CA LEU A 354 -0.45 -23.76 -0.53
C LEU A 354 -1.36 -22.67 0.02
N ILE A 355 -2.65 -22.94 0.20
CA ILE A 355 -3.60 -22.00 0.81
C ILE A 355 -3.19 -21.66 2.24
N ASP A 356 -2.77 -22.64 3.04
CA ASP A 356 -2.29 -22.40 4.39
C ASP A 356 -1.04 -21.50 4.42
N ILE A 357 -0.10 -21.71 3.49
CA ILE A 357 1.09 -20.86 3.33
C ILE A 357 0.68 -19.44 2.91
N ILE A 358 -0.25 -19.32 1.96
CA ILE A 358 -0.77 -18.02 1.48
C ILE A 358 -1.45 -17.25 2.62
N ARG A 359 -2.23 -17.93 3.48
CA ARG A 359 -3.00 -17.31 4.58
C ARG A 359 -2.15 -16.87 5.77
N LYS A 360 -1.03 -17.53 6.02
CA LYS A 360 -0.12 -17.18 7.12
C LYS A 360 0.80 -15.99 6.82
N ASP A 361 0.63 -15.34 5.66
CA ASP A 361 1.55 -14.33 5.12
C ASP A 361 3.02 -14.81 5.11
N ASP A 362 3.23 -16.13 4.99
CA ASP A 362 4.55 -16.75 4.82
C ASP A 362 5.15 -16.50 3.41
N LEU A 363 4.50 -15.63 2.65
CA LEU A 363 4.80 -15.19 1.28
C LEU A 363 5.18 -13.69 1.28
N ILE A 364 6.44 -13.41 1.65
CA ILE A 364 7.20 -12.13 1.49
C ILE A 364 6.56 -10.84 2.03
#